data_AF-A0A0M3KET8-F1
#
_entry.id   AF-A0A0M3KET8-F1
#
_cell.length_a   1.000
_cell.length_b   1.000
_cell.length_c   1.000
_cell.angle_alpha   90.00
_cell.angle_beta   90.00
_cell.angle_gamma   90.00
#
_symmetry.space_group_name_H-M   'P 1'
#
loop_
_entity.id
_entity.type
_entity.pdbx_description
1 polymer ?
#
loop_
_entity_poly.entity_id
_entity_poly.type
_entity_poly.pdbx_seq_one_letter_code
_entity_poly.pdbx_strand_id
1 'polypeptide(L)'
;MVDIGRDKTQIAVMQYSSYTRVEFGFNLNQDKEKLNAALEKIHHISGTTRTGKALDKALQLFKHGEISGARVNQEDVAQIAVVVSDGHSQDDPVPHAQRLRQAGVQLLALGIGGHINLRELIDITGDETLTFQNLTTQASLDKFVSQFKKIAVGEHCEFSRGPHGAEIICNSDSISIGVSTVNPFYGHLYVIGQYHRSECVATPRNASKQIQLTIPLTSCDVQKQFTLSPKGIMFETNVILKYHPHYNTYKDQVFNVQCFYPEKATKLPKKLLNNRVAISDRLVDH
;
A
#
# COMPACT_ATOMS: atom_id res chain seq x y z
N MET A 1 -12.81 7.73 -9.01
CA MET A 1 -12.51 9.10 -8.53
C MET A 1 -12.32 8.99 -7.03
N VAL A 2 -11.30 9.63 -6.44
CA VAL A 2 -11.08 9.55 -4.98
C VAL A 2 -12.15 10.39 -4.28
N ASP A 3 -12.78 9.81 -3.27
CA ASP A 3 -13.90 10.41 -2.56
C ASP A 3 -13.39 11.14 -1.30
N ILE A 4 -13.69 12.43 -1.19
CA ILE A 4 -13.20 13.33 -0.14
C ILE A 4 -14.27 13.48 0.93
N GLY A 5 -13.92 13.27 2.20
CA GLY A 5 -14.91 13.24 3.27
C GLY A 5 -14.30 13.07 4.66
N ARG A 6 -15.10 13.38 5.69
CA ARG A 6 -14.75 13.11 7.11
C ARG A 6 -14.29 11.67 7.31
N ASP A 7 -15.11 10.73 6.88
CA ASP A 7 -14.89 9.29 7.05
C ASP A 7 -14.38 8.64 5.75
N LYS A 8 -13.81 9.45 4.85
CA LYS A 8 -13.25 9.01 3.57
C LYS A 8 -11.80 9.50 3.45
N THR A 9 -11.37 9.83 2.23
CA THR A 9 -10.04 10.40 2.00
C THR A 9 -9.97 11.81 2.56
N GLN A 10 -8.92 12.07 3.34
CA GLN A 10 -8.57 13.39 3.83
C GLN A 10 -7.20 13.79 3.29
N ILE A 11 -7.05 15.06 2.91
CA ILE A 11 -5.84 15.55 2.25
C ILE A 11 -5.29 16.73 3.05
N ALA A 12 -4.03 16.62 3.45
CA ALA A 12 -3.21 17.73 3.90
C ALA A 12 -2.29 18.18 2.76
N VAL A 13 -1.96 19.47 2.71
CA VAL A 13 -1.01 20.01 1.74
C VAL A 13 0.01 20.87 2.45
N MET A 14 1.27 20.67 2.08
CA MET A 14 2.39 21.50 2.46
C MET A 14 3.27 21.76 1.25
N GLN A 15 3.82 22.96 1.17
CA GLN A 15 4.83 23.35 0.20
C GLN A 15 6.18 23.44 0.88
N TYR A 16 7.26 23.25 0.12
CA TYR A 16 8.61 23.39 0.62
C TYR A 16 9.54 24.06 -0.39
N SER A 17 10.44 24.87 0.15
CA SER A 17 11.59 25.43 -0.55
C SER A 17 12.78 25.46 0.43
N SER A 18 13.34 26.64 0.72
CA SER A 18 14.34 26.85 1.79
C SER A 18 13.75 26.60 3.19
N TYR A 19 12.41 26.66 3.30
CA TYR A 19 11.60 26.37 4.47
C TYR A 19 10.33 25.61 4.06
N THR A 20 9.59 25.09 5.03
CA THR A 20 8.33 24.37 4.80
C THR A 20 7.13 25.18 5.28
N ARG A 21 6.07 25.26 4.49
CA ARG A 21 4.80 25.88 4.84
C ARG A 21 3.68 24.85 4.75
N VAL A 22 2.97 24.63 5.85
CA VAL A 22 1.72 23.84 5.84
C VAL A 22 0.62 24.76 5.35
N GLU A 23 0.00 24.42 4.22
CA GLU A 23 -1.15 25.17 3.69
C GLU A 23 -2.41 24.79 4.46
N PHE A 24 -2.60 23.49 4.70
CA PHE A 24 -3.68 22.97 5.54
C PHE A 24 -3.45 21.52 5.96
N GLY A 25 -4.03 21.14 7.10
CA GLY A 25 -4.05 19.79 7.64
C GLY A 25 -5.18 18.91 7.05
N PHE A 26 -5.19 17.63 7.43
CA PHE A 26 -6.11 16.60 6.96
C PHE A 26 -7.57 16.89 7.32
N ASN A 27 -7.82 17.54 8.46
CA ASN A 27 -9.16 17.83 8.96
C ASN A 27 -9.84 19.05 8.34
N LEU A 28 -9.13 19.87 7.53
CA LEU A 28 -9.67 21.15 7.08
C LEU A 28 -10.68 21.02 5.94
N ASN A 29 -10.34 20.29 4.89
CA ASN A 29 -11.10 20.24 3.64
C ASN A 29 -11.82 18.89 3.49
N GLN A 30 -13.01 18.77 4.08
CA GLN A 30 -13.76 17.52 4.20
C GLN A 30 -14.81 17.30 3.10
N ASP A 31 -14.70 18.04 2.00
CA ASP A 31 -15.47 17.84 0.78
C ASP A 31 -14.64 18.34 -0.42
N LYS A 32 -14.99 17.85 -1.61
CA LYS A 32 -14.20 18.09 -2.83
C LYS A 32 -14.20 19.57 -3.25
N GLU A 33 -15.32 20.27 -3.06
CA GLU A 33 -15.44 21.68 -3.45
C GLU A 33 -14.53 22.56 -2.60
N LYS A 34 -14.55 22.39 -1.27
CA LYS A 34 -13.64 23.12 -0.37
C LYS A 34 -12.18 22.80 -0.63
N LEU A 35 -11.86 21.52 -0.88
CA LEU A 35 -10.50 21.14 -1.24
C LEU A 35 -10.02 21.88 -2.49
N ASN A 36 -10.81 21.88 -3.56
CA ASN A 36 -10.47 22.60 -4.79
C ASN A 36 -10.28 24.10 -4.54
N ALA A 37 -11.21 24.72 -3.81
CA ALA A 37 -11.13 26.14 -3.47
C ALA A 37 -9.91 26.48 -2.58
N ALA A 38 -9.47 25.54 -1.73
CA ALA A 38 -8.25 25.70 -0.93
C ALA A 38 -6.99 25.55 -1.78
N LEU A 39 -6.96 24.59 -2.71
CA LEU A 39 -5.85 24.37 -3.64
C LEU A 39 -5.63 25.58 -4.55
N GLU A 40 -6.69 26.19 -5.07
CA GLU A 40 -6.62 27.38 -5.94
C GLU A 40 -6.03 28.61 -5.24
N LYS A 41 -6.06 28.66 -3.90
CA LYS A 41 -5.50 29.76 -3.10
C LYS A 41 -4.02 29.57 -2.76
N ILE A 42 -3.44 28.43 -3.09
CA ILE A 42 -2.04 28.14 -2.78
C ILE A 42 -1.14 28.97 -3.69
N HIS A 43 -0.35 29.87 -3.08
CA HIS A 43 0.67 30.63 -3.79
C HIS A 43 2.03 29.96 -3.65
N HIS A 44 2.70 29.78 -4.80
CA HIS A 44 4.04 29.20 -4.88
C HIS A 44 5.03 29.94 -3.97
N ILE A 45 5.85 29.16 -3.26
CA ILE A 45 6.96 29.69 -2.45
C ILE A 45 8.28 29.51 -3.20
N SER A 46 9.06 30.59 -3.32
CA SER A 46 10.38 30.54 -3.95
C SER A 46 11.47 30.16 -2.93
N GLY A 47 12.57 29.59 -3.41
CA GLY A 47 13.74 29.25 -2.59
C GLY A 47 14.52 28.06 -3.14
N THR A 48 15.44 27.53 -2.34
CA THR A 48 16.14 26.27 -2.65
C THR A 48 15.22 25.06 -2.46
N THR A 49 15.65 23.85 -2.79
CA THR A 49 14.84 22.63 -2.55
C THR A 49 15.38 21.90 -1.32
N ARG A 50 14.68 21.94 -0.18
CA ARG A 50 15.08 21.17 1.03
C ARG A 50 14.09 20.04 1.32
N THR A 51 14.21 18.97 0.56
CA THR A 51 13.28 17.83 0.59
C THR A 51 13.38 17.06 1.91
N GLY A 52 14.57 16.91 2.49
CA GLY A 52 14.76 16.19 3.77
C GLY A 52 13.99 16.84 4.92
N LYS A 53 14.16 18.16 5.11
CA LYS A 53 13.38 18.91 6.11
C LYS A 53 11.88 18.87 5.86
N ALA A 54 11.45 18.86 4.60
CA ALA A 54 10.03 18.73 4.24
C ALA A 54 9.47 17.37 4.67
N LEU A 55 10.22 16.29 4.45
CA LEU A 55 9.85 14.93 4.88
C LEU A 55 9.73 14.81 6.42
N ASP A 56 10.61 15.49 7.17
CA ASP A 56 10.47 15.58 8.63
C ASP A 56 9.22 16.33 9.06
N LYS A 57 8.86 17.39 8.34
CA LYS A 57 7.62 18.11 8.62
C LYS A 57 6.39 17.27 8.30
N ALA A 58 6.42 16.49 7.23
CA ALA A 58 5.37 15.51 6.91
C ALA A 58 5.25 14.46 8.03
N LEU A 59 6.37 13.94 8.54
CA LEU A 59 6.37 13.01 9.68
C LEU A 59 5.70 13.63 10.92
N GLN A 60 5.95 14.91 11.19
CA GLN A 60 5.26 15.63 12.27
C GLN A 60 3.76 15.74 12.04
N LEU A 61 3.31 15.98 10.80
CA LEU A 61 1.88 16.02 10.48
C LEU A 61 1.21 14.67 10.74
N PHE A 62 1.83 13.56 10.37
CA PHE A 62 1.30 12.23 10.67
C PHE A 62 1.31 11.93 12.17
N LYS A 63 2.39 12.24 12.88
CA LYS A 63 2.50 11.94 14.33
C LYS A 63 1.56 12.76 15.21
N HIS A 64 1.30 14.02 14.86
CA HIS A 64 0.45 14.92 15.66
C HIS A 64 -0.98 14.97 15.14
N GLY A 65 -1.60 13.79 15.02
CA GLY A 65 -2.95 13.61 14.47
C GLY A 65 -4.03 14.44 15.16
N GLU A 66 -3.90 14.69 16.46
CA GLU A 66 -4.83 15.53 17.22
C GLU A 66 -4.92 16.97 16.70
N ILE A 67 -3.80 17.49 16.17
CA ILE A 67 -3.69 18.86 15.64
C ILE A 67 -3.91 18.85 14.13
N SER A 68 -3.28 17.90 13.43
CA SER A 68 -3.28 17.85 11.97
C SER A 68 -4.52 17.19 11.37
N GLY A 69 -5.28 16.43 12.16
CA GLY A 69 -6.36 15.56 11.69
C GLY A 69 -5.91 14.19 11.17
N ALA A 70 -4.61 13.87 11.23
CA ALA A 70 -4.12 12.59 10.75
C ALA A 70 -4.69 11.43 11.58
N ARG A 71 -5.12 10.35 10.91
CA ARG A 71 -5.76 9.19 11.53
C ARG A 71 -4.83 7.98 11.61
N VAL A 72 -3.57 8.20 12.01
CA VAL A 72 -2.50 7.19 11.98
C VAL A 72 -2.78 5.98 12.89
N ASN A 73 -3.58 6.15 13.94
CA ASN A 73 -3.92 5.08 14.87
C ASN A 73 -5.15 4.25 14.42
N GLN A 74 -5.77 4.58 13.29
CA GLN A 74 -6.90 3.81 12.74
C GLN A 74 -6.36 2.73 11.80
N GLU A 75 -6.58 1.46 12.16
CA GLU A 75 -6.04 0.30 11.41
C GLU A 75 -6.52 0.25 9.95
N ASP A 76 -7.63 0.90 9.62
CA ASP A 76 -8.27 0.93 8.30
C ASP A 76 -7.89 2.16 7.45
N VAL A 77 -7.00 3.03 7.93
CA VAL A 77 -6.62 4.26 7.21
C VAL A 77 -5.18 4.22 6.72
N ALA A 78 -5.03 4.05 5.41
CA ALA A 78 -3.73 4.15 4.74
C ALA A 78 -3.12 5.56 4.89
N GLN A 79 -1.86 5.61 5.29
CA GLN A 79 -1.09 6.87 5.39
C GLN A 79 -0.19 6.99 4.16
N ILE A 80 -0.38 8.05 3.36
CA ILE A 80 0.29 8.21 2.08
C ILE A 80 0.83 9.63 1.97
N ALA A 81 2.07 9.75 1.53
CA ALA A 81 2.68 11.03 1.17
C ALA A 81 3.14 10.99 -0.28
N VAL A 82 2.76 12.01 -1.04
CA VAL A 82 3.19 12.22 -2.42
C VAL A 82 4.19 13.37 -2.42
N VAL A 83 5.45 13.07 -2.74
CA VAL A 83 6.51 14.05 -2.90
C VAL A 83 6.48 14.55 -4.34
N VAL A 84 6.27 15.84 -4.53
CA VAL A 84 6.38 16.48 -5.84
C VAL A 84 7.60 17.39 -5.80
N SER A 85 8.49 17.28 -6.79
CA SER A 85 9.71 18.08 -6.87
C SER A 85 10.12 18.34 -8.31
N ASP A 86 10.70 19.50 -8.57
CA ASP A 86 11.20 19.92 -9.88
C ASP A 86 12.74 20.03 -9.95
N GLY A 87 13.43 19.78 -8.84
CA GLY A 87 14.88 19.94 -8.73
C GLY A 87 15.52 18.99 -7.72
N HIS A 88 16.85 19.00 -7.68
CA HIS A 88 17.64 18.23 -6.72
C HIS A 88 17.62 18.88 -5.33
N SER A 89 17.45 18.05 -4.30
CA SER A 89 17.51 18.49 -2.91
C SER A 89 18.88 19.06 -2.52
N GLN A 90 18.88 20.10 -1.70
CA GLN A 90 20.05 20.76 -1.11
C GLN A 90 20.34 20.26 0.33
N ASP A 91 19.55 19.29 0.80
CA ASP A 91 19.80 18.47 1.98
C ASP A 91 19.59 16.99 1.61
N ASP A 92 20.23 16.07 2.34
CA ASP A 92 20.07 14.63 2.11
C ASP A 92 18.66 14.19 2.52
N PRO A 93 17.78 13.78 1.58
CA PRO A 93 16.41 13.41 1.91
C PRO A 93 16.26 11.96 2.35
N VAL A 94 17.25 11.09 2.11
CA VAL A 94 17.10 9.64 2.28
C VAL A 94 16.86 9.22 3.74
N PRO A 95 17.60 9.73 4.75
CA PRO A 95 17.35 9.38 6.16
C PRO A 95 15.99 9.87 6.66
N HIS A 96 15.49 10.97 6.10
CA HIS A 96 14.18 11.54 6.43
C HIS A 96 13.06 10.70 5.84
N ALA A 97 13.21 10.32 4.56
CA ALA A 97 12.28 9.42 3.88
C ALA A 97 12.20 8.05 4.58
N GLN A 98 13.34 7.49 4.98
CA GLN A 98 13.40 6.23 5.74
C GLN A 98 12.60 6.31 7.04
N ARG A 99 12.73 7.39 7.82
CA ARG A 99 11.93 7.59 9.05
C ARG A 99 10.43 7.65 8.78
N LEU A 100 10.04 8.27 7.67
CA LEU A 100 8.65 8.37 7.26
C LEU A 100 8.07 7.01 6.84
N ARG A 101 8.82 6.22 6.05
CA ARG A 101 8.45 4.84 5.69
C ARG A 101 8.39 3.92 6.91
N GLN A 102 9.36 4.03 7.83
CA GLN A 102 9.37 3.28 9.09
C GLN A 102 8.19 3.63 10.00
N ALA A 103 7.59 4.81 9.84
CA ALA A 103 6.37 5.21 10.52
C ALA A 103 5.09 4.68 9.85
N GLY A 104 5.21 3.83 8.82
CA GLY A 104 4.07 3.23 8.13
C GLY A 104 3.44 4.12 7.06
N VAL A 105 4.14 5.19 6.63
CA VAL A 105 3.67 6.07 5.56
C VAL A 105 4.21 5.59 4.21
N GLN A 106 3.31 5.29 3.26
CA GLN A 106 3.69 4.97 1.90
C GLN A 106 4.12 6.24 1.16
N LEU A 107 5.28 6.18 0.48
CA LEU A 107 5.80 7.29 -0.31
C LEU A 107 5.63 7.05 -1.80
N LEU A 108 5.11 8.05 -2.50
CA LEU A 108 5.19 8.19 -3.95
C LEU A 108 6.01 9.44 -4.26
N ALA A 109 6.76 9.41 -5.35
CA ALA A 109 7.52 10.58 -5.80
C ALA A 109 7.17 10.94 -7.25
N LEU A 110 7.01 12.23 -7.51
CA LEU A 110 6.78 12.79 -8.82
C LEU A 110 7.81 13.88 -9.11
N GLY A 111 8.66 13.62 -10.10
CA GLY A 111 9.60 14.58 -10.66
C GLY A 111 8.98 15.39 -11.82
N ILE A 112 9.09 16.72 -11.79
CA ILE A 112 8.63 17.62 -12.85
C ILE A 112 9.82 18.36 -13.50
N GLY A 113 9.94 18.31 -14.83
CA GLY A 113 10.99 19.03 -15.55
C GLY A 113 12.29 18.24 -15.78
N GLY A 114 13.36 18.97 -16.11
CA GLY A 114 14.64 18.37 -16.54
C GLY A 114 15.75 18.34 -15.49
N HIS A 115 15.57 19.06 -14.37
CA HIS A 115 16.61 19.22 -13.34
C HIS A 115 16.45 18.27 -12.13
N ILE A 116 15.63 17.24 -12.29
CA ILE A 116 15.30 16.27 -11.24
C ILE A 116 16.42 15.25 -11.12
N ASN A 117 16.77 14.89 -9.89
CA ASN A 117 17.56 13.70 -9.62
C ASN A 117 16.64 12.49 -9.43
N LEU A 118 16.46 11.67 -10.49
CA LEU A 118 15.58 10.50 -10.43
C LEU A 118 16.04 9.49 -9.36
N ARG A 119 17.35 9.32 -9.17
CA ARG A 119 17.89 8.40 -8.18
C ARG A 119 17.50 8.83 -6.76
N GLU A 120 17.59 10.12 -6.47
CA GLU A 120 17.12 10.68 -5.20
C GLU A 120 15.64 10.38 -4.96
N LEU A 121 14.78 10.53 -5.97
CA LEU A 121 13.36 10.21 -5.84
C LEU A 121 13.12 8.71 -5.57
N ILE A 122 13.86 7.82 -6.25
CA ILE A 122 13.80 6.37 -6.00
C ILE A 122 14.26 6.05 -4.57
N ASP A 123 15.31 6.69 -4.06
CA ASP A 123 15.79 6.46 -2.70
C ASP A 123 14.81 7.04 -1.64
N ILE A 124 14.08 8.11 -1.99
CA ILE A 124 12.96 8.66 -1.19
C ILE A 124 11.76 7.72 -1.15
N THR A 125 11.39 7.05 -2.23
CA THR A 125 10.29 6.08 -2.19
C THR A 125 10.74 4.72 -1.63
N GLY A 126 12.00 4.35 -1.84
CA GLY A 126 12.51 3.00 -1.64
C GLY A 126 12.03 1.99 -2.69
N ASP A 127 11.31 2.47 -3.73
CA ASP A 127 10.66 1.66 -4.76
C ASP A 127 10.56 2.47 -6.07
N GLU A 128 11.21 1.97 -7.11
CA GLU A 128 11.19 2.59 -8.44
C GLU A 128 9.79 2.63 -9.06
N THR A 129 8.93 1.64 -8.75
CA THR A 129 7.56 1.57 -9.28
C THR A 129 6.64 2.67 -8.75
N LEU A 130 7.04 3.27 -7.62
CA LEU A 130 6.35 4.40 -6.96
C LEU A 130 6.96 5.75 -7.30
N THR A 131 7.94 5.76 -8.20
CA THR A 131 8.60 6.96 -8.71
C THR A 131 8.14 7.27 -10.12
N PHE A 132 7.72 8.51 -10.34
CA PHE A 132 7.19 9.00 -11.60
C PHE A 132 7.95 10.24 -12.04
N GLN A 133 8.06 10.44 -13.35
CA GLN A 133 8.69 11.61 -13.93
C GLN A 133 7.84 12.12 -15.08
N ASN A 134 7.82 13.45 -15.27
CA ASN A 134 7.32 14.13 -16.45
C ASN A 134 5.97 13.56 -16.93
N LEU A 135 4.89 13.96 -16.23
CA LEU A 135 3.50 13.65 -16.61
C LEU A 135 3.03 14.42 -17.85
N THR A 136 3.93 14.63 -18.82
CA THR A 136 3.68 15.42 -20.04
C THR A 136 2.77 14.70 -21.02
N THR A 137 2.61 13.37 -20.87
CA THR A 137 1.72 12.56 -21.70
C THR A 137 0.52 12.07 -20.90
N GLN A 138 -0.63 11.94 -21.57
CA GLN A 138 -1.83 11.34 -20.97
C GLN A 138 -1.53 9.96 -20.39
N ALA A 139 -0.74 9.14 -21.08
CA ALA A 139 -0.35 7.80 -20.61
C ALA A 139 0.45 7.83 -19.29
N SER A 140 1.41 8.76 -19.17
CA SER A 140 2.17 8.93 -17.92
C SER A 140 1.30 9.42 -16.77
N LEU A 141 0.37 10.36 -17.04
CA LEU A 141 -0.60 10.85 -16.07
C LEU A 141 -1.54 9.72 -15.62
N ASP A 142 -2.06 8.94 -16.56
CA ASP A 142 -2.95 7.80 -16.28
C ASP A 142 -2.22 6.74 -15.44
N LYS A 143 -0.95 6.47 -15.72
CA LYS A 143 -0.12 5.56 -14.92
C LYS A 143 0.03 6.06 -13.48
N PHE A 144 0.36 7.34 -13.30
CA PHE A 144 0.45 7.95 -11.96
C PHE A 144 -0.89 7.91 -11.23
N VAL A 145 -1.96 8.37 -11.88
CA VAL A 145 -3.31 8.41 -11.28
C VAL A 145 -3.80 7.00 -10.94
N SER A 146 -3.50 6.00 -11.78
CA SER A 146 -3.82 4.60 -11.53
C SER A 146 -3.11 4.09 -10.27
N GLN A 147 -1.79 4.29 -10.16
CA GLN A 147 -1.02 3.85 -8.99
C GLN A 147 -1.40 4.62 -7.72
N PHE A 148 -1.61 5.93 -7.81
CA PHE A 148 -2.08 6.73 -6.68
C PHE A 148 -3.45 6.25 -6.20
N LYS A 149 -4.41 5.99 -7.11
CA LYS A 149 -5.73 5.46 -6.74
C LYS A 149 -5.60 4.09 -6.08
N LYS A 150 -4.74 3.21 -6.61
CA LYS A 150 -4.48 1.91 -6.00
C LYS A 150 -4.06 2.05 -4.56
N ILE A 151 -3.09 2.92 -4.28
CA ILE A 151 -2.58 3.06 -2.92
C ILE A 151 -3.58 3.80 -2.03
N ALA A 152 -4.20 4.89 -2.52
CA ALA A 152 -5.12 5.75 -1.77
C ALA A 152 -6.44 5.08 -1.38
N VAL A 153 -6.93 4.14 -2.20
CA VAL A 153 -8.15 3.38 -1.90
C VAL A 153 -7.82 2.08 -1.15
N GLY A 154 -6.54 1.81 -0.91
CA GLY A 154 -6.08 0.59 -0.26
C GLY A 154 -6.10 -0.63 -1.19
N GLU A 155 -6.07 -0.47 -2.51
CA GLU A 155 -5.75 -1.55 -3.47
C GLU A 155 -4.26 -1.97 -3.41
N HIS A 156 -3.47 -1.37 -2.52
CA HIS A 156 -2.18 -1.90 -2.04
C HIS A 156 -2.26 -2.54 -0.64
N CYS A 157 -3.46 -2.77 -0.11
CA CYS A 157 -3.79 -4.14 0.21
C CYS A 157 -4.18 -4.73 -1.15
N GLU A 158 -3.32 -5.52 -1.79
CA GLU A 158 -3.83 -6.31 -2.89
C GLU A 158 -5.08 -7.03 -2.38
N PHE A 159 -6.22 -6.72 -3.00
CA PHE A 159 -7.56 -7.31 -2.87
C PHE A 159 -8.69 -6.49 -2.22
N SER A 160 -9.59 -6.08 -3.12
CA SER A 160 -10.93 -5.46 -3.01
C SER A 160 -11.04 -4.00 -2.60
N ARG A 161 -11.66 -3.24 -3.50
CA ARG A 161 -13.00 -2.69 -3.26
C ARG A 161 -13.71 -2.38 -4.58
N GLY A 162 -14.62 -3.27 -4.94
CA GLY A 162 -15.56 -3.17 -6.04
C GLY A 162 -16.42 -4.45 -6.05
N PRO A 163 -17.60 -4.46 -6.69
CA PRO A 163 -18.56 -5.58 -6.64
C PRO A 163 -18.06 -6.91 -7.26
N HIS A 164 -16.77 -7.00 -7.62
CA HIS A 164 -16.07 -8.15 -8.20
C HIS A 164 -14.68 -8.41 -7.56
N GLY A 165 -14.30 -7.69 -6.51
CA GLY A 165 -13.02 -7.87 -5.81
C GLY A 165 -13.11 -8.90 -4.68
N ALA A 166 -11.96 -9.43 -4.26
CA ALA A 166 -11.85 -10.30 -3.08
C ALA A 166 -11.50 -9.49 -1.82
N GLU A 167 -12.25 -9.58 -0.75
CA GLU A 167 -11.92 -9.11 0.60
C GLU A 167 -10.82 -9.98 1.20
N ILE A 168 -9.74 -9.38 1.68
CA ILE A 168 -8.64 -10.11 2.33
C ILE A 168 -8.47 -9.65 3.77
N ILE A 169 -8.48 -10.63 4.67
CA ILE A 169 -8.30 -10.44 6.11
C ILE A 169 -7.10 -11.27 6.55
N CYS A 170 -6.05 -10.59 6.98
CA CYS A 170 -4.82 -11.19 7.50
C CYS A 170 -4.98 -11.46 9.00
N ASN A 171 -5.29 -12.71 9.36
CA ASN A 171 -5.43 -13.14 10.76
C ASN A 171 -4.07 -13.57 11.33
N SER A 172 -4.06 -13.93 12.61
CA SER A 172 -2.83 -14.32 13.31
C SER A 172 -2.09 -15.53 12.72
N ASP A 173 -2.84 -16.47 12.14
CA ASP A 173 -2.38 -17.79 11.71
C ASP A 173 -2.96 -18.23 10.36
N SER A 174 -3.78 -17.38 9.75
CA SER A 174 -4.50 -17.67 8.51
C SER A 174 -4.79 -16.40 7.71
N ILE A 175 -5.10 -16.58 6.44
CA ILE A 175 -5.56 -15.52 5.54
C ILE A 175 -6.98 -15.89 5.11
N SER A 176 -7.95 -15.02 5.36
CA SER A 176 -9.32 -15.19 4.86
C SER A 176 -9.52 -14.35 3.62
N ILE A 177 -10.02 -14.98 2.56
CA ILE A 177 -10.32 -14.38 1.26
C ILE A 177 -11.81 -14.54 1.01
N GLY A 178 -12.56 -13.44 0.91
CA GLY A 178 -14.00 -13.42 0.64
C GLY A 178 -14.30 -12.73 -0.68
N VAL A 179 -15.01 -13.36 -1.61
CA VAL A 179 -15.36 -12.75 -2.89
C VAL A 179 -16.87 -12.55 -2.95
N SER A 180 -17.29 -11.36 -3.39
CA SER A 180 -18.68 -11.09 -3.77
C SER A 180 -18.76 -10.82 -5.28
N THR A 181 -19.74 -11.42 -5.95
CA THR A 181 -19.99 -11.27 -7.39
C THR A 181 -21.38 -10.69 -7.63
N VAL A 182 -21.57 -9.98 -8.76
CA VAL A 182 -22.88 -9.45 -9.17
C VAL A 182 -23.88 -10.58 -9.47
N ASN A 183 -23.41 -11.61 -10.18
CA ASN A 183 -24.20 -12.76 -10.61
C ASN A 183 -23.79 -14.03 -9.86
N PRO A 184 -24.75 -14.93 -9.55
CA PRO A 184 -24.42 -16.22 -8.95
C PRO A 184 -23.49 -17.05 -9.86
N PHE A 185 -22.61 -17.83 -9.24
CA PHE A 185 -21.70 -18.75 -9.93
C PHE A 185 -21.62 -20.09 -9.19
N TYR A 186 -21.03 -21.09 -9.85
CA TYR A 186 -20.94 -22.48 -9.36
C TYR A 186 -19.50 -23.02 -9.32
N GLY A 187 -18.51 -22.21 -9.70
CA GLY A 187 -17.12 -22.63 -9.67
C GLY A 187 -16.49 -22.52 -8.28
N HIS A 188 -15.20 -22.22 -8.23
CA HIS A 188 -14.36 -22.46 -7.05
C HIS A 188 -13.51 -21.23 -6.73
N LEU A 189 -13.11 -21.11 -5.47
CA LEU A 189 -12.05 -20.21 -5.02
C LEU A 189 -10.93 -21.05 -4.44
N TYR A 190 -9.71 -20.98 -4.98
CA TYR A 190 -8.64 -21.90 -4.57
C TYR A 190 -7.24 -21.35 -4.79
N VAL A 191 -6.26 -21.87 -4.05
CA VAL A 191 -4.85 -21.49 -4.23
C VAL A 191 -4.23 -22.19 -5.44
N ILE A 192 -3.47 -21.46 -6.26
CA ILE A 192 -2.80 -21.99 -7.46
C ILE A 192 -1.96 -23.23 -7.11
N GLY A 193 -2.12 -24.30 -7.87
CA GLY A 193 -1.39 -25.56 -7.67
C GLY A 193 -1.89 -26.42 -6.49
N GLN A 194 -2.80 -25.91 -5.65
CA GLN A 194 -3.24 -26.56 -4.42
C GLN A 194 -4.69 -27.07 -4.48
N TYR A 195 -5.28 -27.19 -5.67
CA TYR A 195 -6.68 -27.63 -5.84
C TYR A 195 -6.96 -29.05 -5.32
N HIS A 196 -5.93 -29.88 -5.15
CA HIS A 196 -6.06 -31.24 -4.61
C HIS A 196 -6.24 -31.28 -3.09
N ARG A 197 -6.03 -30.16 -2.39
CA ARG A 197 -6.12 -30.05 -0.94
C ARG A 197 -7.42 -29.34 -0.55
N SER A 198 -8.25 -30.01 0.23
CA SER A 198 -9.57 -29.49 0.59
C SER A 198 -9.50 -28.22 1.44
N GLU A 199 -8.44 -28.04 2.23
CA GLU A 199 -8.20 -26.82 3.02
C GLU A 199 -7.79 -25.60 2.17
N CYS A 200 -7.41 -25.81 0.91
CA CYS A 200 -6.97 -24.76 -0.02
C CYS A 200 -8.03 -24.43 -1.09
N VAL A 201 -9.24 -24.98 -0.97
CA VAL A 201 -10.34 -24.86 -1.94
C VAL A 201 -11.64 -24.56 -1.23
N ALA A 202 -12.36 -23.56 -1.71
CA ALA A 202 -13.76 -23.30 -1.38
C ALA A 202 -14.64 -23.59 -2.60
N THR A 203 -15.72 -24.33 -2.37
CA THR A 203 -16.73 -24.66 -3.38
C THR A 203 -18.11 -24.35 -2.80
N PRO A 204 -18.95 -23.56 -3.48
CA PRO A 204 -20.29 -23.28 -2.99
C PRO A 204 -21.19 -24.51 -3.20
N ARG A 205 -22.10 -24.77 -2.25
CA ARG A 205 -23.02 -25.92 -2.34
C ARG A 205 -24.04 -25.78 -3.47
N ASN A 206 -24.43 -24.54 -3.78
CA ASN A 206 -25.40 -24.14 -4.80
C ASN A 206 -24.90 -22.85 -5.47
N ALA A 207 -25.65 -22.33 -6.45
CA ALA A 207 -25.38 -21.01 -7.04
C ALA A 207 -25.25 -19.96 -5.93
N SER A 208 -24.08 -19.33 -5.83
CA SER A 208 -23.82 -18.33 -4.79
C SER A 208 -23.27 -17.05 -5.41
N LYS A 209 -23.60 -15.92 -4.80
CA LYS A 209 -22.97 -14.62 -5.09
C LYS A 209 -21.75 -14.37 -4.22
N GLN A 210 -21.52 -15.22 -3.22
CA GLN A 210 -20.45 -15.06 -2.24
C GLN A 210 -19.71 -16.37 -2.03
N ILE A 211 -18.40 -16.27 -1.86
CA ILE A 211 -17.56 -17.41 -1.51
C ILE A 211 -16.45 -16.94 -0.58
N GLN A 212 -16.05 -17.78 0.37
CA GLN A 212 -14.97 -17.48 1.29
C GLN A 212 -14.04 -18.68 1.39
N LEU A 213 -12.74 -18.40 1.37
CA LEU A 213 -11.66 -19.35 1.57
C LEU A 213 -10.80 -18.85 2.72
N THR A 214 -10.48 -19.69 3.70
CA THR A 214 -9.53 -19.35 4.76
C THR A 214 -8.37 -20.34 4.70
N ILE A 215 -7.17 -19.84 4.40
CA ILE A 215 -5.96 -20.65 4.26
C ILE A 215 -5.01 -20.43 5.44
N PRO A 216 -4.46 -21.48 6.06
CA PRO A 216 -3.41 -21.33 7.07
C PRO A 216 -2.11 -20.77 6.48
N LEU A 217 -1.38 -19.97 7.26
CA LEU A 217 -0.07 -19.41 6.85
C LEU A 217 1.04 -20.47 6.65
N THR A 218 0.82 -21.70 7.11
CA THR A 218 1.79 -22.81 7.06
C THR A 218 1.52 -23.83 5.97
N SER A 219 0.47 -23.65 5.18
CA SER A 219 0.03 -24.63 4.17
C SER A 219 -0.36 -23.91 2.88
N CYS A 220 -0.93 -24.65 1.93
CA CYS A 220 -1.40 -24.10 0.65
C CYS A 220 -0.33 -23.31 -0.13
N ASP A 221 0.96 -23.66 0.01
CA ASP A 221 2.07 -23.01 -0.69
C ASP A 221 2.13 -21.47 -0.49
N VAL A 222 1.68 -21.01 0.68
CA VAL A 222 1.85 -19.62 1.09
C VAL A 222 3.35 -19.37 1.31
N GLN A 223 3.92 -18.51 0.48
CA GLN A 223 5.32 -18.13 0.53
C GLN A 223 5.58 -17.21 1.70
N LYS A 224 6.64 -17.48 2.47
CA LYS A 224 7.04 -16.66 3.61
C LYS A 224 8.35 -15.95 3.27
N GLN A 225 8.34 -14.62 3.30
CA GLN A 225 9.53 -13.80 3.07
C GLN A 225 9.79 -12.92 4.29
N PHE A 226 11.03 -12.88 4.75
CA PHE A 226 11.42 -11.95 5.80
C PHE A 226 11.79 -10.61 5.18
N THR A 227 11.19 -9.55 5.67
CA THR A 227 11.51 -8.18 5.24
C THR A 227 12.34 -7.53 6.34
N LEU A 228 13.44 -6.87 5.95
CA LEU A 228 14.31 -6.16 6.90
C LEU A 228 13.87 -4.70 7.10
N SER A 229 13.18 -4.13 6.11
CA SER A 229 12.71 -2.75 6.09
C SER A 229 11.39 -2.63 5.31
N PRO A 230 10.21 -2.56 5.98
CA PRO A 230 10.00 -2.64 7.43
C PRO A 230 10.29 -4.04 7.96
N LYS A 231 10.78 -4.14 9.20
CA LYS A 231 11.14 -5.43 9.81
C LYS A 231 9.89 -6.25 10.12
N GLY A 232 9.76 -7.40 9.47
CA GLY A 232 8.59 -8.26 9.61
C GLY A 232 8.63 -9.46 8.68
N ILE A 233 7.46 -10.05 8.47
CA ILE A 233 7.27 -11.23 7.65
C ILE A 233 6.15 -10.94 6.66
N MET A 234 6.44 -11.07 5.38
CA MET A 234 5.46 -11.05 4.30
C MET A 234 5.03 -12.50 3.99
N PHE A 235 3.73 -12.71 3.88
CA PHE A 235 3.16 -13.95 3.36
C PHE A 235 2.47 -13.68 2.03
N GLU A 236 2.77 -14.48 1.01
CA GLU A 236 2.30 -14.26 -0.36
C GLU A 236 1.72 -15.55 -0.94
N THR A 237 0.62 -15.44 -1.68
CA THR A 237 0.09 -16.57 -2.47
C THR A 237 -0.79 -16.08 -3.61
N ASN A 238 -1.15 -16.96 -4.54
CA ASN A 238 -2.07 -16.63 -5.62
C ASN A 238 -3.34 -17.47 -5.50
N VAL A 239 -4.50 -16.82 -5.52
CA VAL A 239 -5.82 -17.46 -5.42
C VAL A 239 -6.58 -17.25 -6.72
N ILE A 240 -7.22 -18.29 -7.25
CA ILE A 240 -8.05 -18.25 -8.45
C ILE A 240 -9.51 -18.28 -8.06
N LEU A 241 -10.29 -17.32 -8.56
CA LEU A 241 -11.74 -17.41 -8.66
C LEU A 241 -12.13 -17.96 -10.03
N LYS A 242 -12.73 -19.12 -10.03
CA LYS A 242 -13.26 -19.79 -11.23
C LYS A 242 -14.78 -19.72 -11.22
N TYR A 243 -15.40 -19.29 -12.32
CA TYR A 243 -16.85 -19.11 -12.37
C TYR A 243 -17.61 -20.42 -12.71
N HIS A 244 -16.96 -21.38 -13.36
CA HIS A 244 -17.55 -22.66 -13.77
C HIS A 244 -16.79 -23.85 -13.19
N PRO A 245 -17.48 -24.93 -12.73
CA PRO A 245 -16.82 -26.04 -12.05
C PRO A 245 -15.82 -26.82 -12.92
N HIS A 246 -16.10 -26.97 -14.22
CA HIS A 246 -15.30 -27.85 -15.09
C HIS A 246 -14.42 -27.15 -16.13
N TYR A 247 -14.66 -25.87 -16.44
CA TYR A 247 -14.04 -25.19 -17.57
C TYR A 247 -13.53 -23.82 -17.16
N ASN A 248 -12.41 -23.39 -17.73
CA ASN A 248 -11.94 -22.03 -17.54
C ASN A 248 -12.83 -21.08 -18.33
N THR A 249 -13.17 -19.95 -17.74
CA THR A 249 -13.98 -18.92 -18.37
C THR A 249 -13.16 -17.64 -18.52
N TYR A 250 -13.52 -16.80 -19.49
CA TYR A 250 -12.92 -15.47 -19.63
C TYR A 250 -13.17 -14.56 -18.41
N LYS A 251 -14.08 -14.94 -17.52
CA LYS A 251 -14.41 -14.21 -16.28
C LYS A 251 -13.56 -14.65 -15.10
N ASP A 252 -12.84 -15.75 -15.20
CA ASP A 252 -11.99 -16.24 -14.11
C ASP A 252 -10.94 -15.19 -13.75
N GLN A 253 -10.67 -15.05 -12.45
CA GLN A 253 -9.78 -14.02 -11.92
C GLN A 253 -8.66 -14.67 -11.11
N VAL A 254 -7.48 -14.07 -11.16
CA VAL A 254 -6.35 -14.42 -10.29
C VAL A 254 -6.13 -13.28 -9.32
N PHE A 255 -5.92 -13.65 -8.06
CA PHE A 255 -5.75 -12.75 -6.94
C PHE A 255 -4.38 -12.97 -6.28
N ASN A 256 -3.46 -12.00 -6.33
CA ASN A 256 -2.19 -12.02 -5.61
C ASN A 256 -2.33 -11.61 -4.13
N VAL A 257 -2.49 -12.57 -3.25
CA VAL A 257 -2.75 -12.32 -1.84
C VAL A 257 -1.44 -12.01 -1.12
N GLN A 258 -1.34 -10.86 -0.45
CA GLN A 258 -0.19 -10.47 0.36
C GLN A 258 -0.62 -10.04 1.77
N CYS A 259 0.04 -10.58 2.79
CA CYS A 259 -0.18 -10.22 4.19
C CYS A 259 1.14 -9.92 4.88
N PHE A 260 1.35 -8.66 5.24
CA PHE A 260 2.52 -8.22 6.00
C PHE A 260 2.26 -8.26 7.50
N TYR A 261 3.20 -8.82 8.24
CA TYR A 261 3.16 -8.88 9.70
C TYR A 261 4.42 -8.27 10.31
N PRO A 262 4.29 -7.13 11.00
CA PRO A 262 5.41 -6.49 11.69
C PRO A 262 5.97 -7.39 12.82
N GLU A 263 7.28 -7.38 13.03
CA GLU A 263 7.93 -8.19 14.08
C GLU A 263 7.42 -7.87 15.50
N LYS A 264 6.99 -6.63 15.73
CA LYS A 264 6.45 -6.15 17.02
C LYS A 264 4.93 -6.32 17.15
N ALA A 265 4.25 -6.89 16.16
CA ALA A 265 2.81 -7.08 16.22
C ALA A 265 2.45 -8.28 17.12
N THR A 266 1.51 -8.06 18.05
CA THR A 266 0.95 -9.09 18.95
C THR A 266 0.18 -10.19 18.21
N LYS A 267 0.02 -10.07 16.89
CA LYS A 267 -0.83 -10.91 16.05
C LYS A 267 -0.17 -12.22 15.59
N LEU A 268 1.15 -12.46 15.66
CA LEU A 268 1.71 -13.77 15.27
C LEU A 268 1.93 -14.74 16.46
N PRO A 269 1.42 -15.98 16.41
CA PRO A 269 1.76 -17.03 17.36
C PRO A 269 3.28 -17.29 17.36
N LYS A 270 3.89 -17.33 18.55
CA LYS A 270 5.34 -17.61 18.73
C LYS A 270 5.85 -18.88 18.02
N LYS A 271 4.97 -19.85 17.75
CA LYS A 271 5.32 -21.08 16.99
C LYS A 271 5.77 -20.80 15.56
N LEU A 272 5.29 -19.75 14.90
CA LEU A 272 5.67 -19.37 13.53
C LEU A 272 7.01 -18.62 13.43
N LEU A 273 7.52 -18.15 14.57
CA LEU A 273 8.81 -17.48 14.73
C LEU A 273 9.98 -18.46 14.99
N ASN A 274 9.67 -19.73 15.30
CA ASN A 274 10.66 -20.69 15.81
C ASN A 274 11.33 -21.62 14.79
N ASN A 275 11.04 -21.51 13.49
CA ASN A 275 11.88 -22.14 12.46
C ASN A 275 13.12 -21.29 12.18
N ARG A 276 13.92 -21.05 13.23
CA ARG A 276 15.31 -20.64 13.09
C ARG A 276 16.09 -21.85 12.60
N VAL A 277 16.20 -22.02 11.29
CA VAL A 277 17.40 -22.64 10.77
C VAL A 277 18.49 -21.60 11.00
N ALA A 278 19.19 -21.74 12.12
CA ALA A 278 20.47 -21.09 12.31
C ALA A 278 21.37 -21.62 11.20
N ILE A 279 21.64 -20.80 10.18
CA ILE A 279 22.81 -21.01 9.36
C ILE A 279 23.98 -20.75 10.32
N SER A 280 24.60 -21.85 10.73
CA SER A 280 25.76 -21.85 11.62
C SER A 280 26.87 -21.03 10.98
N ASP A 281 27.23 -19.93 11.62
CA ASP A 281 28.58 -19.38 11.50
C ASP A 281 29.56 -20.47 11.96
N ARG A 282 30.33 -21.01 11.01
CA ARG A 282 31.60 -21.68 11.29
C ARG A 282 32.64 -21.18 10.29
N LEU A 283 33.41 -20.21 10.78
CA LEU A 283 34.87 -20.21 10.78
C LEU A 283 35.54 -21.25 9.86
N VAL A 284 36.29 -20.77 8.88
CA VAL A 284 37.67 -21.22 8.64
C VAL A 284 38.49 -20.01 8.22
N ASP A 285 39.17 -19.38 9.19
CA ASP A 285 40.48 -18.80 8.96
C ASP A 285 41.49 -19.95 8.98
N HIS A 286 42.25 -20.10 7.90
CA HIS A 286 43.68 -20.45 7.89
C HIS A 286 44.26 -20.09 6.52
#